data_AF-A0A937X2F3-F1
#
_entry.id   AF-A0A937X2F3-F1
#
_cell.length_a   1.000
_cell.length_b   1.000
_cell.length_c   1.000
_cell.angle_alpha   90.00
_cell.angle_beta   90.00
_cell.angle_gamma   90.00
#
_symmetry.space_group_name_H-M   'P 1'
#
loop_
_entity.id
_entity.type
_entity.pdbx_description
1 polymer ?
#
loop_
_entity_poly.entity_id
_entity_poly.type
_entity_poly.pdbx_seq_one_letter_code
_entity_poly.pdbx_strand_id
1 'polypeptide(L)'
;MTPLTRRDQDAPILKSYRPDAVAKAEARRWSRRRRWAITLTALGVVSASLAAGVPLWASAARNGATAVNTAHLDGLLVPVLGKRSVWASAWQPGKGKKGAPAADPETGLLSRTEDVARIASFYLDLTESHADDVDRMRARQAVEWLLALAASDGRFSYGLDTSGNASGPTVFDWPGARAFWALAQAARTLPKTDKLRNEALAAARRSRDYLARQPDGLVERSAAVTAACVLGLAELQRAVAESRTAELLGQKARAVAKTSHGEAGVFPFHAHMPTANPALWHAYGAYQMAALVEAGQVLGNREWLQSAEKEAASWSVHLLISGGPIWGFAPAPRKYPQIPYNLEPQVRGLLALYRATGKDSYGRLAGLFGAWLIGDNPAGKPVYDSKTGRVADGLDPSGLSRSAGAEAAVLGLSTLQQLGRHPEFSWYLTAKETGAKHAFAARTTPVARTVRGSGPYQGAAFVLMEAGKRIEFAVGGEGPHFISPIYLRGLGAPGTSAALELRLGTWSQRYPLPDPADPAVGPVLEVGRLAEPVELKAHSRAAVQLGAGSTLPVAVDGMLVQPVVEYRAWQLGRGKVAVVKSLSPLMLPLQYAWPGAGVMTYSGGGRQVRAGEDLEPYGFALIESGS
;
A
#
# COMPACT_ATOMS: atom_id res chain seq x y z
N MET A 1 8.32 -50.59 -7.21
CA MET A 1 9.66 -50.66 -6.57
C MET A 1 10.73 -50.73 -7.65
N THR A 2 11.28 -49.56 -8.02
CA THR A 2 12.63 -49.36 -8.60
C THR A 2 12.95 -47.88 -8.37
N PRO A 3 14.12 -47.47 -7.84
CA PRO A 3 14.34 -46.10 -7.38
C PRO A 3 14.83 -45.20 -8.52
N LEU A 4 14.20 -44.03 -8.67
CA LEU A 4 14.71 -42.96 -9.54
C LEU A 4 15.98 -42.35 -8.94
N THR A 5 16.97 -42.18 -9.79
CA THR A 5 18.35 -41.80 -9.49
C THR A 5 18.50 -40.31 -9.22
N ARG A 6 19.53 -39.98 -8.42
CA ARG A 6 19.84 -38.70 -7.77
C ARG A 6 20.27 -37.55 -8.71
N ARG A 7 19.83 -37.51 -9.99
CA ARG A 7 20.33 -36.54 -10.99
C ARG A 7 19.27 -35.69 -11.72
N ASP A 8 17.99 -35.76 -11.36
CA ASP A 8 16.92 -34.94 -11.96
C ASP A 8 16.36 -33.82 -11.05
N GLN A 9 17.07 -33.41 -10.00
CA GLN A 9 16.60 -32.35 -9.07
C GLN A 9 17.15 -30.94 -9.31
N ASP A 10 17.99 -30.72 -10.34
CA ASP A 10 18.66 -29.43 -10.55
C ASP A 10 18.51 -28.89 -11.99
N ALA A 11 17.45 -28.10 -12.24
CA ALA A 11 17.37 -26.98 -13.21
C ALA A 11 15.98 -26.28 -13.16
N PRO A 12 15.79 -25.02 -13.62
CA PRO A 12 16.21 -23.76 -13.03
C PRO A 12 15.01 -22.79 -12.90
N ILE A 13 14.29 -22.76 -11.78
CA ILE A 13 13.05 -21.93 -11.63
C ILE A 13 13.21 -20.74 -10.64
N LEU A 14 14.41 -20.50 -10.11
CA LEU A 14 14.64 -19.45 -9.09
C LEU A 14 15.43 -18.21 -9.56
N LYS A 15 15.49 -17.92 -10.88
CA LYS A 15 16.30 -16.80 -11.39
C LYS A 15 15.59 -15.48 -11.73
N SER A 16 14.26 -15.38 -11.70
CA SER A 16 13.55 -14.17 -12.16
C SER A 16 12.92 -13.28 -11.09
N TYR A 17 13.04 -13.59 -9.79
CA TYR A 17 12.62 -12.67 -8.73
C TYR A 17 13.84 -12.04 -8.04
N ARG A 18 14.23 -10.84 -8.48
CA ARG A 18 15.31 -10.05 -7.86
C ARG A 18 14.77 -8.67 -7.41
N PRO A 19 14.18 -8.56 -6.21
CA PRO A 19 13.87 -7.26 -5.60
C PRO A 19 15.11 -6.36 -5.45
N ASP A 20 16.30 -6.97 -5.47
CA ASP A 20 17.60 -6.31 -5.39
C ASP A 20 18.03 -5.52 -6.64
N ALA A 21 17.51 -5.83 -7.84
CA ALA A 21 18.02 -5.22 -9.08
C ALA A 21 17.58 -3.75 -9.21
N VAL A 22 16.33 -3.45 -8.86
CA VAL A 22 15.74 -2.10 -8.88
C VAL A 22 16.32 -1.24 -7.75
N ALA A 23 16.40 -1.79 -6.52
CA ALA A 23 16.97 -1.07 -5.37
C ALA A 23 18.50 -0.83 -5.49
N LYS A 24 19.27 -1.74 -6.09
CA LYS A 24 20.73 -1.56 -6.29
C LYS A 24 21.07 -0.68 -7.50
N ALA A 25 20.23 -0.60 -8.52
CA ALA A 25 20.40 0.33 -9.64
C ALA A 25 20.27 1.79 -9.18
N GLU A 26 19.31 2.06 -8.29
CA GLU A 26 19.12 3.38 -7.68
C GLU A 26 20.25 3.73 -6.70
N ALA A 27 20.62 2.83 -5.78
CA ALA A 27 21.68 3.10 -4.80
C ALA A 27 23.08 3.30 -5.43
N ARG A 28 23.39 2.63 -6.55
CA ARG A 28 24.70 2.74 -7.24
C ARG A 28 24.84 3.99 -8.11
N ARG A 29 23.72 4.59 -8.55
CA ARG A 29 23.74 5.85 -9.33
C ARG A 29 24.10 7.07 -8.47
N TRP A 30 23.79 7.04 -7.18
CA TRP A 30 23.99 8.18 -6.27
C TRP A 30 25.42 8.34 -5.75
N SER A 31 26.23 7.27 -5.71
CA SER A 31 27.63 7.35 -5.25
C SER A 31 28.57 8.08 -6.22
N ARG A 32 28.20 8.19 -7.51
CA ARG A 32 29.04 8.83 -8.56
C ARG A 32 28.81 10.34 -8.72
N ARG A 33 27.85 10.95 -8.01
CA ARG A 33 27.56 12.41 -8.09
C ARG A 33 28.10 13.22 -6.92
N ARG A 34 29.02 12.66 -6.12
CA ARG A 34 29.86 13.43 -5.18
C ARG A 34 31.06 14.00 -5.92
N ARG A 35 30.91 15.21 -6.48
CA ARG A 35 31.95 16.24 -6.68
C ARG A 35 31.25 17.43 -7.34
N TRP A 36 31.66 18.64 -6.95
CA TRP A 36 31.12 19.96 -7.34
C TRP A 36 29.98 20.47 -6.45
N ALA A 37 30.37 20.88 -5.25
CA ALA A 37 29.80 22.06 -4.59
C ALA A 37 30.86 23.17 -4.70
N ILE A 38 30.45 24.42 -5.02
CA ILE A 38 31.01 25.68 -4.52
C ILE A 38 30.18 26.86 -5.11
N THR A 39 29.50 27.54 -4.17
CA THR A 39 29.22 28.99 -4.02
C THR A 39 28.47 29.79 -5.09
N LEU A 40 27.30 30.35 -4.71
CA LEU A 40 27.13 31.80 -4.55
C LEU A 40 25.82 32.16 -3.82
N THR A 41 26.00 32.97 -2.77
CA THR A 41 25.00 33.63 -1.92
C THR A 41 24.70 35.01 -2.49
N ALA A 42 23.44 35.43 -2.58
CA ALA A 42 23.05 36.84 -2.49
C ALA A 42 21.54 36.99 -2.23
N LEU A 43 21.22 38.02 -1.44
CA LEU A 43 19.95 38.29 -0.77
C LEU A 43 18.81 38.76 -1.70
N GLY A 44 17.58 38.54 -1.21
CA GLY A 44 16.38 39.24 -1.64
C GLY A 44 15.25 39.02 -0.64
N VAL A 45 15.29 39.77 0.47
CA VAL A 45 14.19 39.83 1.44
C VAL A 45 13.02 40.55 0.79
N VAL A 46 11.90 39.85 0.61
CA VAL A 46 10.59 40.47 0.47
C VAL A 46 9.66 39.79 1.45
N SER A 47 9.39 40.50 2.54
CA SER A 47 8.35 40.21 3.51
C SER A 47 6.98 40.29 2.81
N ALA A 48 6.25 39.19 2.76
CA ALA A 48 4.83 39.21 2.40
C ALA A 48 4.06 38.29 3.36
N SER A 49 3.12 38.91 4.04
CA SER A 49 2.44 38.46 5.24
C SER A 49 1.68 37.15 5.08
N LEU A 50 1.84 36.30 6.10
CA LEU A 50 1.03 35.13 6.39
C LEU A 50 -0.43 35.53 6.63
N ALA A 51 -1.28 35.33 5.65
CA ALA A 51 -2.71 35.14 5.86
C ALA A 51 -3.07 33.75 5.35
N ALA A 52 -3.50 32.89 6.27
CA ALA A 52 -3.95 31.52 6.01
C ALA A 52 -5.22 31.53 5.13
N GLY A 53 -5.03 31.64 3.81
CA GLY A 53 -6.06 31.39 2.83
C GLY A 53 -6.17 29.89 2.61
N VAL A 54 -7.32 29.30 2.97
CA VAL A 54 -7.73 27.99 2.46
C VAL A 54 -7.58 28.05 0.94
N PRO A 55 -6.82 27.12 0.30
CA PRO A 55 -6.62 27.20 -1.13
C PRO A 55 -7.99 27.12 -1.84
N LEU A 56 -8.20 27.96 -2.87
CA LEU A 56 -9.46 28.16 -3.57
C LEU A 56 -10.16 26.84 -3.99
N TRP A 57 -9.40 25.76 -4.21
CA TRP A 57 -9.96 24.45 -4.55
C TRP A 57 -10.56 23.69 -3.35
N ALA A 58 -10.13 23.93 -2.11
CA ALA A 58 -10.77 23.35 -0.92
C ALA A 58 -12.13 24.04 -0.63
N SER A 59 -12.29 25.29 -1.06
CA SER A 59 -13.61 25.94 -1.16
C SER A 59 -14.42 25.44 -2.36
N ALA A 60 -13.77 25.07 -3.47
CA ALA A 60 -14.42 24.45 -4.64
C ALA A 60 -14.90 23.01 -4.36
N ALA A 61 -14.18 22.27 -3.51
CA ALA A 61 -14.56 20.95 -3.01
C ALA A 61 -15.83 21.01 -2.13
N ARG A 62 -16.04 22.11 -1.39
CA ARG A 62 -17.33 22.39 -0.71
C ARG A 62 -18.47 22.70 -1.68
N ASN A 63 -18.17 23.12 -2.91
CA ASN A 63 -19.14 23.51 -3.93
C ASN A 63 -19.27 22.47 -5.06
N GLY A 64 -18.78 21.24 -4.88
CA GLY A 64 -18.93 20.16 -5.85
C GLY A 64 -18.13 20.29 -7.16
N ALA A 65 -17.20 21.25 -7.25
CA ALA A 65 -16.31 21.37 -8.41
C ALA A 65 -15.10 20.44 -8.23
N THR A 66 -15.26 19.23 -8.74
CA THR A 66 -14.38 18.05 -8.63
C THR A 66 -13.37 17.92 -9.77
N ALA A 67 -13.06 19.02 -10.47
CA ALA A 67 -12.14 18.97 -11.60
C ALA A 67 -10.70 18.82 -11.11
N VAL A 68 -10.19 17.60 -11.12
CA VAL A 68 -8.74 17.34 -11.00
C VAL A 68 -8.04 17.90 -12.23
N ASN A 69 -6.96 18.65 -12.03
CA ASN A 69 -6.19 19.20 -13.15
C ASN A 69 -5.35 18.08 -13.79
N THR A 70 -5.70 17.65 -15.01
CA THR A 70 -5.02 16.58 -15.76
C THR A 70 -3.87 17.08 -16.62
N ALA A 71 -3.60 18.39 -16.70
CA ALA A 71 -2.70 18.99 -17.69
C ALA A 71 -1.28 18.37 -17.70
N HIS A 72 -0.70 18.10 -16.51
CA HIS A 72 0.59 17.42 -16.43
C HIS A 72 0.52 15.97 -16.94
N LEU A 73 -0.52 15.21 -16.56
CA LEU A 73 -0.71 13.85 -17.04
C LEU A 73 -0.87 13.85 -18.56
N ASP A 74 -1.75 14.69 -19.10
CA ASP A 74 -1.95 14.85 -20.55
C ASP A 74 -0.66 15.22 -21.28
N GLY A 75 0.18 16.08 -20.69
CA GLY A 75 1.49 16.44 -21.24
C GLY A 75 2.53 15.33 -21.23
N LEU A 76 2.33 14.27 -20.42
CA LEU A 76 3.16 13.06 -20.43
C LEU A 76 2.72 12.04 -21.48
N LEU A 77 1.52 12.19 -22.04
CA LEU A 77 0.99 11.29 -23.05
C LEU A 77 1.49 11.76 -24.42
N VAL A 78 2.32 10.94 -25.08
CA VAL A 78 2.90 11.28 -26.39
C VAL A 78 2.35 10.35 -27.48
N PRO A 79 1.95 10.87 -28.65
CA PRO A 79 1.55 10.04 -29.79
C PRO A 79 2.73 9.23 -30.35
N VAL A 80 2.48 7.96 -30.68
CA VAL A 80 3.42 7.06 -31.33
C VAL A 80 2.94 6.81 -32.77
N LEU A 81 3.81 7.04 -33.75
CA LEU A 81 3.51 6.91 -35.17
C LEU A 81 3.39 5.43 -35.59
N GLY A 82 2.42 5.09 -36.44
CA GLY A 82 2.41 3.82 -37.19
C GLY A 82 1.20 2.90 -37.00
N LYS A 83 0.37 3.11 -35.97
CA LYS A 83 -0.96 2.49 -35.82
C LYS A 83 -1.89 3.53 -35.19
N ARG A 84 -3.18 3.53 -35.55
CA ARG A 84 -4.16 4.50 -35.01
C ARG A 84 -4.05 4.52 -33.47
N SER A 85 -3.75 5.70 -32.93
CA SER A 85 -3.91 6.03 -31.50
C SER A 85 -2.99 5.34 -30.49
N VAL A 86 -1.71 5.10 -30.80
CA VAL A 86 -0.80 4.50 -29.81
C VAL A 86 -0.13 5.60 -28.97
N TRP A 87 -0.34 5.62 -27.64
CA TRP A 87 0.20 6.61 -26.69
C TRP A 87 1.35 6.04 -25.86
N ALA A 88 2.37 6.83 -25.56
CA ALA A 88 3.36 6.47 -24.56
C ALA A 88 3.32 7.42 -23.36
N SER A 89 3.17 6.86 -22.17
CA SER A 89 3.37 7.56 -20.91
C SER A 89 4.88 7.74 -20.67
N ALA A 90 5.41 8.93 -20.92
CA ALA A 90 6.84 9.15 -20.77
C ALA A 90 7.29 9.04 -19.29
N TRP A 91 8.39 8.33 -19.05
CA TRP A 91 9.28 8.62 -17.92
C TRP A 91 9.83 10.04 -18.14
N GLN A 92 9.94 10.86 -17.08
CA GLN A 92 10.28 12.28 -17.23
C GLN A 92 11.41 12.51 -18.25
N PRO A 93 11.31 13.53 -19.13
CA PRO A 93 12.39 13.84 -20.04
C PRO A 93 13.65 14.14 -19.22
N GLY A 94 14.64 13.24 -19.33
CA GLY A 94 16.02 13.56 -19.00
C GLY A 94 16.47 14.77 -19.84
N LYS A 95 17.69 15.26 -19.62
CA LYS A 95 18.30 16.41 -20.32
C LYS A 95 18.53 16.20 -21.85
N GLY A 96 17.62 15.51 -22.55
CA GLY A 96 17.56 15.38 -24.00
C GLY A 96 16.68 16.45 -24.64
N LYS A 97 16.64 16.45 -25.98
CA LYS A 97 15.89 17.40 -26.80
C LYS A 97 14.43 17.49 -26.33
N LYS A 98 13.93 18.71 -26.11
CA LYS A 98 12.52 18.98 -25.78
C LYS A 98 11.60 18.25 -26.77
N GLY A 99 10.71 17.40 -26.27
CA GLY A 99 9.58 16.85 -27.02
C GLY A 99 9.73 15.43 -27.61
N ALA A 100 10.88 14.74 -27.44
CA ALA A 100 10.99 13.33 -27.83
C ALA A 100 10.72 12.40 -26.63
N PRO A 101 9.83 11.39 -26.74
CA PRO A 101 9.62 10.44 -25.67
C PRO A 101 10.89 9.61 -25.47
N ALA A 102 11.39 9.56 -24.23
CA ALA A 102 12.56 8.78 -23.88
C ALA A 102 12.11 7.39 -23.41
N ALA A 103 12.73 6.35 -23.98
CA ALA A 103 12.58 5.01 -23.43
C ALA A 103 13.08 4.98 -21.98
N ASP A 104 12.39 4.21 -21.15
CA ASP A 104 12.88 3.81 -19.85
C ASP A 104 14.27 3.18 -20.02
N PRO A 105 15.32 3.75 -19.39
CA PRO A 105 16.69 3.29 -19.56
C PRO A 105 16.93 1.88 -19.00
N GLU A 106 16.05 1.35 -18.14
CA GLU A 106 16.17 -0.01 -17.60
C GLU A 106 15.51 -1.05 -18.50
N THR A 107 14.33 -0.74 -19.02
CA THR A 107 13.54 -1.69 -19.82
C THR A 107 13.67 -1.51 -21.32
N GLY A 108 14.15 -0.35 -21.78
CA GLY A 108 14.17 0.05 -23.18
C GLY A 108 12.79 0.36 -23.76
N LEU A 109 11.74 0.37 -22.93
CA LEU A 109 10.36 0.56 -23.35
C LEU A 109 9.97 2.04 -23.28
N LEU A 110 9.16 2.46 -24.24
CA LEU A 110 8.57 3.80 -24.28
C LEU A 110 7.47 3.98 -23.24
N SER A 111 6.72 2.91 -22.96
CA SER A 111 5.61 2.88 -22.01
C SER A 111 5.30 1.45 -21.57
N ARG A 112 4.86 1.29 -20.33
CA ARG A 112 4.51 -0.01 -19.74
C ARG A 112 2.99 -0.23 -19.75
N THR A 113 2.59 -1.48 -19.95
CA THR A 113 1.18 -1.86 -20.00
C THR A 113 0.41 -1.54 -18.73
N GLU A 114 1.06 -1.67 -17.58
CA GLU A 114 0.46 -1.38 -16.28
C GLU A 114 0.10 0.11 -16.10
N ASP A 115 0.94 1.02 -16.57
CA ASP A 115 0.74 2.47 -16.42
C ASP A 115 -0.40 2.97 -17.30
N VAL A 116 -0.47 2.48 -18.54
CA VAL A 116 -1.59 2.81 -19.44
C VAL A 116 -2.89 2.17 -18.97
N ALA A 117 -2.85 0.99 -18.34
CA ALA A 117 -4.03 0.40 -17.73
C ALA A 117 -4.60 1.27 -16.59
N ARG A 118 -3.74 1.87 -15.75
CA ARG A 118 -4.18 2.84 -14.75
C ARG A 118 -4.78 4.10 -15.37
N ILE A 119 -4.16 4.61 -16.44
CA ILE A 119 -4.65 5.79 -17.18
C ILE A 119 -6.02 5.51 -17.79
N ALA A 120 -6.21 4.33 -18.40
CA ALA A 120 -7.50 3.89 -18.90
C ALA A 120 -8.53 3.90 -17.78
N SER A 121 -8.25 3.25 -16.64
CA SER A 121 -9.18 3.23 -15.50
C SER A 121 -9.52 4.62 -14.96
N PHE A 122 -8.55 5.52 -14.86
CA PHE A 122 -8.76 6.90 -14.41
C PHE A 122 -9.70 7.68 -15.34
N TYR A 123 -9.44 7.69 -16.65
CA TYR A 123 -10.30 8.41 -17.59
C TYR A 123 -11.67 7.73 -17.76
N LEU A 124 -11.74 6.39 -17.73
CA LEU A 124 -13.02 5.69 -17.71
C LEU A 124 -13.84 6.07 -16.47
N ASP A 125 -13.21 6.10 -15.29
CA ASP A 125 -13.84 6.64 -14.10
C ASP A 125 -14.33 8.08 -14.38
N LEU A 126 -13.51 9.00 -14.92
CA LEU A 126 -13.92 10.39 -15.19
C LEU A 126 -15.19 10.45 -16.02
N THR A 127 -15.27 9.63 -17.08
CA THR A 127 -16.45 9.56 -17.95
C THR A 127 -17.75 9.16 -17.26
N GLU A 128 -17.69 8.48 -16.13
CA GLU A 128 -18.88 8.13 -15.34
C GLU A 128 -19.35 9.25 -14.41
N SER A 129 -18.46 10.14 -13.97
CA SER A 129 -18.79 11.23 -13.04
C SER A 129 -19.08 12.56 -13.73
N HIS A 130 -18.24 12.92 -14.70
CA HIS A 130 -18.29 14.14 -15.49
C HIS A 130 -17.16 14.02 -16.51
N ALA A 131 -17.46 14.09 -17.80
CA ALA A 131 -16.42 14.13 -18.82
C ALA A 131 -16.74 15.16 -19.88
N ASP A 132 -15.69 15.88 -20.26
CA ASP A 132 -15.66 16.58 -21.52
C ASP A 132 -15.28 15.60 -22.66
N ASP A 133 -15.19 16.13 -23.88
CA ASP A 133 -14.83 15.33 -25.04
C ASP A 133 -13.37 14.88 -25.02
N VAL A 134 -12.49 15.60 -24.30
CA VAL A 134 -11.07 15.25 -24.15
C VAL A 134 -10.93 14.03 -23.25
N ASP A 135 -11.61 14.00 -22.10
CA ASP A 135 -11.61 12.86 -21.18
C ASP A 135 -12.14 11.59 -21.85
N ARG A 136 -13.26 11.71 -22.59
CA ARG A 136 -13.81 10.62 -23.40
C ARG A 136 -12.80 10.14 -24.45
N MET A 137 -12.18 11.07 -25.16
CA MET A 137 -11.15 10.73 -26.15
C MET A 137 -9.97 9.98 -25.49
N ARG A 138 -9.49 10.45 -24.32
CA ARG A 138 -8.38 9.85 -23.58
C ARG A 138 -8.68 8.44 -23.09
N ALA A 139 -9.88 8.22 -22.54
CA ALA A 139 -10.34 6.89 -22.15
C ALA A 139 -10.29 5.91 -23.32
N ARG A 140 -10.86 6.30 -24.47
CA ARG A 140 -10.88 5.46 -25.69
C ARG A 140 -9.48 5.14 -26.19
N GLN A 141 -8.61 6.15 -26.24
CA GLN A 141 -7.23 6.02 -26.68
C GLN A 141 -6.42 5.03 -25.81
N ALA A 142 -6.57 5.11 -24.50
CA ALA A 142 -5.92 4.17 -23.59
C ALA A 142 -6.45 2.73 -23.76
N VAL A 143 -7.76 2.57 -24.02
CA VAL A 143 -8.36 1.26 -24.31
C VAL A 143 -7.87 0.67 -25.64
N GLU A 144 -7.84 1.47 -26.71
CA GLU A 144 -7.28 1.08 -28.01
C GLU A 144 -5.82 0.64 -27.89
N TRP A 145 -5.05 1.34 -27.06
CA TRP A 145 -3.66 1.01 -26.78
C TRP A 145 -3.51 -0.35 -26.08
N LEU A 146 -4.31 -0.62 -25.04
CA LEU A 146 -4.29 -1.90 -24.34
C LEU A 146 -4.70 -3.06 -25.27
N LEU A 147 -5.66 -2.83 -26.16
CA LEU A 147 -6.07 -3.80 -27.17
C LEU A 147 -4.95 -4.11 -28.16
N ALA A 148 -4.11 -3.14 -28.52
CA ALA A 148 -2.96 -3.35 -29.40
C ALA A 148 -1.88 -4.27 -28.79
N LEU A 149 -1.86 -4.42 -27.47
CA LEU A 149 -0.93 -5.29 -26.74
C LEU A 149 -1.55 -6.60 -26.26
N ALA A 150 -2.87 -6.77 -26.45
CA ALA A 150 -3.59 -7.97 -26.09
C ALA A 150 -3.23 -9.11 -27.04
N ALA A 151 -2.65 -10.18 -26.49
CA ALA A 151 -2.38 -11.40 -27.23
C ALA A 151 -3.66 -12.21 -27.46
N SER A 152 -3.63 -13.11 -28.44
CA SER A 152 -4.75 -13.99 -28.78
C SER A 152 -5.10 -14.99 -27.67
N ASP A 153 -4.18 -15.25 -26.75
CA ASP A 153 -4.36 -16.20 -25.65
C ASP A 153 -4.90 -15.58 -24.36
N GLY A 154 -5.13 -14.25 -24.33
CA GLY A 154 -5.64 -13.50 -23.18
C GLY A 154 -4.60 -12.80 -22.32
N ARG A 155 -3.30 -12.93 -22.65
CA ARG A 155 -2.19 -12.21 -22.02
C ARG A 155 -1.85 -10.90 -22.72
N PHE A 156 -0.87 -10.16 -22.21
CA PHE A 156 -0.47 -8.86 -22.73
C PHE A 156 1.04 -8.75 -22.88
N SER A 157 1.53 -8.11 -23.94
CA SER A 157 2.92 -7.68 -24.01
C SER A 157 3.24 -6.67 -22.91
N TYR A 158 4.49 -6.65 -22.44
CA TYR A 158 4.93 -5.86 -21.29
C TYR A 158 4.83 -4.34 -21.53
N GLY A 159 5.01 -3.91 -22.78
CA GLY A 159 4.84 -2.53 -23.19
C GLY A 159 5.15 -2.32 -24.66
N LEU A 160 5.50 -1.09 -25.01
CA LEU A 160 5.92 -0.72 -26.36
C LEU A 160 7.37 -0.29 -26.40
N ASP A 161 8.05 -0.62 -27.49
CA ASP A 161 9.36 -0.04 -27.79
C ASP A 161 9.24 1.36 -28.42
N THR A 162 10.39 1.96 -28.69
CA THR A 162 10.49 3.29 -29.34
C THR A 162 9.96 3.34 -30.77
N SER A 163 9.73 2.19 -31.40
CA SER A 163 9.14 2.07 -32.74
C SER A 163 7.63 1.88 -32.69
N GLY A 164 7.03 1.85 -31.50
CA GLY A 164 5.60 1.62 -31.32
C GLY A 164 5.16 0.18 -31.50
N ASN A 165 6.10 -0.78 -31.43
CA ASN A 165 5.78 -2.20 -31.49
C ASN A 165 5.64 -2.79 -30.09
N ALA A 166 4.75 -3.76 -29.96
CA ALA A 166 4.64 -4.60 -28.77
C ALA A 166 6.01 -5.23 -28.46
N SER A 167 6.51 -5.00 -27.25
CA SER A 167 7.85 -5.39 -26.84
C SER A 167 7.87 -5.90 -25.40
N GLY A 168 8.91 -6.67 -25.09
CA GLY A 168 9.03 -7.41 -23.84
C GLY A 168 8.20 -8.71 -23.80
N PRO A 169 8.24 -9.43 -22.66
CA PRO A 169 7.52 -10.69 -22.52
C PRO A 169 6.00 -10.51 -22.56
N THR A 170 5.29 -11.53 -23.02
CA THR A 170 3.83 -11.61 -22.92
C THR A 170 3.43 -12.23 -21.59
N VAL A 171 2.73 -11.46 -20.75
CA VAL A 171 2.57 -11.72 -19.32
C VAL A 171 1.11 -11.64 -18.84
N PHE A 172 0.85 -12.26 -17.69
CA PHE A 172 -0.41 -12.14 -16.91
C PHE A 172 -0.11 -11.97 -15.41
N ASP A 173 0.90 -11.17 -15.11
CA ASP A 173 1.27 -10.69 -13.78
C ASP A 173 0.70 -9.27 -13.58
N TRP A 174 1.46 -8.35 -12.98
CA TRP A 174 1.00 -6.97 -12.71
C TRP A 174 0.46 -6.22 -13.95
N PRO A 175 1.23 -6.04 -15.05
CA PRO A 175 0.70 -5.39 -16.24
C PRO A 175 -0.51 -6.09 -16.84
N GLY A 176 -0.50 -7.42 -16.96
CA GLY A 176 -1.58 -8.18 -17.59
C GLY A 176 -2.87 -8.16 -16.78
N ALA A 177 -2.79 -8.31 -15.45
CA ALA A 177 -3.94 -8.25 -14.55
C ALA A 177 -4.59 -6.85 -14.55
N ARG A 178 -3.78 -5.79 -14.60
CA ARG A 178 -4.28 -4.40 -14.71
C ARG A 178 -4.91 -4.12 -16.06
N ALA A 179 -4.30 -4.56 -17.16
CA ALA A 179 -4.88 -4.43 -18.49
C ALA A 179 -6.23 -5.16 -18.59
N PHE A 180 -6.31 -6.38 -18.05
CA PHE A 180 -7.56 -7.11 -17.94
C PHE A 180 -8.62 -6.31 -17.17
N TRP A 181 -8.28 -5.76 -16.00
CA TRP A 181 -9.21 -4.93 -15.22
C TRP A 181 -9.68 -3.70 -16.02
N ALA A 182 -8.78 -2.93 -16.60
CA ALA A 182 -9.13 -1.74 -17.38
C ALA A 182 -10.03 -2.08 -18.59
N LEU A 183 -9.76 -3.17 -19.31
CA LEU A 183 -10.60 -3.60 -20.45
C LEU A 183 -11.98 -4.11 -20.01
N ALA A 184 -12.07 -4.79 -18.86
CA ALA A 184 -13.35 -5.18 -18.28
C ALA A 184 -14.17 -3.95 -17.84
N GLN A 185 -13.52 -2.95 -17.24
CA GLN A 185 -14.14 -1.67 -16.91
C GLN A 185 -14.61 -0.94 -18.17
N ALA A 186 -13.81 -0.92 -19.24
CA ALA A 186 -14.21 -0.34 -20.54
C ALA A 186 -15.45 -1.03 -21.11
N ALA A 187 -15.53 -2.37 -21.00
CA ALA A 187 -16.71 -3.13 -21.42
C ALA A 187 -17.97 -2.79 -20.60
N ARG A 188 -17.82 -2.42 -19.33
CA ARG A 188 -18.92 -1.98 -18.45
C ARG A 188 -19.37 -0.55 -18.76
N THR A 189 -18.41 0.35 -18.98
CA THR A 189 -18.63 1.81 -19.01
C THR A 189 -18.96 2.35 -20.41
N LEU A 190 -18.33 1.84 -21.46
CA LEU A 190 -18.56 2.33 -22.83
C LEU A 190 -19.97 1.95 -23.33
N PRO A 191 -20.60 2.76 -24.21
CA PRO A 191 -21.94 2.50 -24.74
C PRO A 191 -22.04 1.15 -25.45
N LYS A 192 -23.17 0.44 -25.30
CA LYS A 192 -23.38 -0.88 -25.91
C LYS A 192 -23.27 -0.91 -27.45
N THR A 193 -23.55 0.20 -28.11
CA THR A 193 -23.45 0.37 -29.57
C THR A 193 -22.02 0.62 -30.05
N ASP A 194 -21.08 0.85 -29.13
CA ASP A 194 -19.70 1.17 -29.44
C ASP A 194 -18.89 -0.08 -29.81
N LYS A 195 -18.24 -0.04 -30.97
CA LYS A 195 -17.35 -1.13 -31.43
C LYS A 195 -16.21 -1.36 -30.44
N LEU A 196 -15.64 -0.30 -29.86
CA LEU A 196 -14.52 -0.39 -28.94
C LEU A 196 -14.89 -1.15 -27.66
N ARG A 197 -16.12 -0.97 -27.17
CA ARG A 197 -16.67 -1.74 -26.06
C ARG A 197 -16.66 -3.25 -26.36
N ASN A 198 -17.10 -3.63 -27.56
CA ASN A 198 -17.19 -5.04 -27.95
C ASN A 198 -15.80 -5.67 -28.09
N GLU A 199 -14.82 -4.92 -28.60
CA GLU A 199 -13.42 -5.35 -28.66
C GLU A 199 -12.82 -5.52 -27.25
N ALA A 200 -13.05 -4.55 -26.36
CA ALA A 200 -12.63 -4.62 -24.97
C ALA A 200 -13.27 -5.80 -24.23
N LEU A 201 -14.57 -6.03 -24.42
CA LEU A 201 -15.28 -7.18 -23.86
C LEU A 201 -14.70 -8.51 -24.36
N ALA A 202 -14.42 -8.62 -25.66
CA ALA A 202 -13.83 -9.81 -26.24
C ALA A 202 -12.42 -10.09 -25.67
N ALA A 203 -11.59 -9.05 -25.51
CA ALA A 203 -10.28 -9.16 -24.89
C ALA A 203 -10.38 -9.56 -23.40
N ALA A 204 -11.27 -8.93 -22.64
CA ALA A 204 -11.50 -9.26 -21.23
C ALA A 204 -11.98 -10.71 -21.04
N ARG A 205 -12.86 -11.20 -21.93
CA ARG A 205 -13.28 -12.61 -21.95
C ARG A 205 -12.11 -13.56 -22.20
N ARG A 206 -11.19 -13.24 -23.12
CA ARG A 206 -9.97 -14.05 -23.35
C ARG A 206 -9.08 -14.07 -22.12
N SER A 207 -8.88 -12.94 -21.43
CA SER A 207 -8.13 -12.88 -20.18
C SER A 207 -8.78 -13.70 -19.06
N ARG A 208 -10.11 -13.65 -18.94
CA ARG A 208 -10.89 -14.51 -18.03
C ARG A 208 -10.72 -16.00 -18.36
N ASP A 209 -10.72 -16.37 -19.64
CA ASP A 209 -10.50 -17.75 -20.10
C ASP A 209 -9.03 -18.20 -19.91
N TYR A 210 -8.06 -17.30 -20.03
CA TYR A 210 -6.66 -17.56 -19.65
C TYR A 210 -6.54 -17.84 -18.15
N LEU A 211 -7.14 -16.97 -17.33
CA LEU A 211 -7.11 -17.07 -15.88
C LEU A 211 -7.81 -18.34 -15.37
N ALA A 212 -8.89 -18.77 -16.00
CA ALA A 212 -9.60 -20.02 -15.69
C ALA A 212 -8.76 -21.28 -15.91
N ARG A 213 -7.74 -21.21 -16.77
CA ARG A 213 -6.79 -22.32 -17.04
C ARG A 213 -5.60 -22.33 -16.07
N GLN A 214 -5.43 -21.27 -15.27
CA GLN A 214 -4.38 -21.22 -14.26
C GLN A 214 -4.77 -22.06 -13.04
N PRO A 215 -3.80 -22.58 -12.28
CA PRO A 215 -4.09 -23.28 -11.05
C PRO A 215 -4.99 -22.48 -10.10
N ASP A 216 -5.78 -23.24 -9.34
CA ASP A 216 -6.52 -22.74 -8.20
C ASP A 216 -5.61 -21.99 -7.23
N GLY A 217 -6.11 -20.89 -6.66
CA GLY A 217 -5.35 -20.04 -5.74
C GLY A 217 -4.84 -18.75 -6.37
N LEU A 218 -3.74 -18.23 -5.81
CA LEU A 218 -3.17 -16.92 -6.13
C LEU A 218 -2.44 -16.94 -7.48
N VAL A 219 -2.76 -15.97 -8.34
CA VAL A 219 -2.05 -15.69 -9.59
C VAL A 219 -0.62 -15.25 -9.26
N GLU A 220 0.38 -15.89 -9.88
CA GLU A 220 1.80 -15.61 -9.64
C GLU A 220 2.21 -15.65 -8.15
N ARG A 221 1.50 -16.44 -7.33
CA ARG A 221 1.67 -16.48 -5.86
C ARG A 221 1.57 -15.11 -5.19
N SER A 222 0.87 -14.16 -5.82
CA SER A 222 0.69 -12.79 -5.36
C SER A 222 -0.79 -12.48 -5.13
N ALA A 223 -1.11 -12.11 -3.89
CA ALA A 223 -2.45 -11.65 -3.54
C ALA A 223 -2.78 -10.32 -4.22
N ALA A 224 -1.78 -9.47 -4.41
CA ALA A 224 -1.93 -8.16 -5.00
C ALA A 224 -2.24 -8.23 -6.51
N VAL A 225 -1.55 -9.11 -7.26
CA VAL A 225 -1.93 -9.42 -8.66
C VAL A 225 -3.31 -10.06 -8.72
N THR A 226 -3.59 -11.02 -7.82
CA THR A 226 -4.89 -11.70 -7.77
C THR A 226 -6.03 -10.71 -7.47
N ALA A 227 -5.80 -9.71 -6.62
CA ALA A 227 -6.78 -8.67 -6.31
C ALA A 227 -7.13 -7.82 -7.54
N ALA A 228 -6.14 -7.46 -8.37
CA ALA A 228 -6.40 -6.80 -9.65
C ALA A 228 -7.24 -7.69 -10.59
N CYS A 229 -6.97 -9.00 -10.64
CA CYS A 229 -7.81 -9.95 -11.39
C CYS A 229 -9.24 -10.02 -10.84
N VAL A 230 -9.43 -10.03 -9.51
CA VAL A 230 -10.75 -10.03 -8.87
C VAL A 230 -11.53 -8.77 -9.23
N LEU A 231 -10.87 -7.60 -9.23
CA LEU A 231 -11.49 -6.34 -9.66
C LEU A 231 -11.88 -6.40 -11.15
N GLY A 232 -11.02 -6.92 -12.02
CA GLY A 232 -11.37 -7.13 -13.44
C GLY A 232 -12.51 -8.13 -13.66
N LEU A 233 -12.58 -9.21 -12.88
CA LEU A 233 -13.68 -10.17 -12.94
C LEU A 233 -15.00 -9.57 -12.45
N ALA A 234 -14.96 -8.74 -11.39
CA ALA A 234 -16.13 -8.02 -10.90
C ALA A 234 -16.67 -7.03 -11.96
N GLU A 235 -15.77 -6.26 -12.59
CA GLU A 235 -16.13 -5.37 -13.71
C GLU A 235 -16.71 -6.14 -14.90
N LEU A 236 -16.10 -7.26 -15.28
CA LEU A 236 -16.58 -8.10 -16.38
C LEU A 236 -17.96 -8.69 -16.07
N GLN A 237 -18.18 -9.17 -14.85
CA GLN A 237 -19.47 -9.72 -14.42
C GLN A 237 -20.57 -8.65 -14.42
N ARG A 238 -20.25 -7.39 -14.08
CA ARG A 238 -21.18 -6.26 -14.20
C ARG A 238 -21.46 -5.89 -15.65
N ALA A 239 -20.44 -5.96 -16.52
CA ALA A 239 -20.58 -5.67 -17.95
C ALA A 239 -21.47 -6.70 -18.66
N VAL A 240 -21.25 -7.99 -18.38
CA VAL A 240 -22.01 -9.12 -18.88
C VAL A 240 -21.99 -10.26 -17.84
N ALA A 241 -23.16 -10.54 -17.25
CA ALA A 241 -23.28 -11.60 -16.26
C ALA A 241 -23.14 -12.99 -16.92
N GLU A 242 -22.15 -13.77 -16.47
CA GLU A 242 -21.89 -15.13 -16.96
C GLU A 242 -21.52 -16.06 -15.80
N SER A 243 -22.10 -17.26 -15.74
CA SER A 243 -21.84 -18.23 -14.64
C SER A 243 -20.35 -18.53 -14.48
N ARG A 244 -19.64 -18.78 -15.58
CA ARG A 244 -18.18 -19.02 -15.57
C ARG A 244 -17.37 -17.84 -15.01
N THR A 245 -17.82 -16.60 -15.20
CA THR A 245 -17.14 -15.42 -14.63
C THR A 245 -17.43 -15.31 -13.15
N ALA A 246 -18.68 -15.54 -12.73
CA ALA A 246 -19.07 -15.55 -11.32
C ALA A 246 -18.33 -16.64 -10.52
N GLU A 247 -18.22 -17.85 -11.08
CA GLU A 247 -17.49 -18.96 -10.48
C GLU A 247 -16.00 -18.63 -10.28
N LEU A 248 -15.33 -18.13 -11.32
CA LEU A 248 -13.94 -17.73 -11.27
C LEU A 248 -13.71 -16.54 -10.32
N LEU A 249 -14.61 -15.56 -10.32
CA LEU A 249 -14.61 -14.44 -9.37
C LEU A 249 -14.65 -14.96 -7.94
N GLY A 250 -15.56 -15.88 -7.63
CA GLY A 250 -15.66 -16.45 -6.30
C GLY A 250 -14.45 -17.28 -5.90
N GLN A 251 -13.85 -18.02 -6.84
CA GLN A 251 -12.62 -18.78 -6.62
C GLN A 251 -11.45 -17.85 -6.27
N LYS A 252 -11.22 -16.79 -7.05
CA LYS A 252 -10.08 -15.87 -6.84
C LYS A 252 -10.31 -14.95 -5.64
N ALA A 253 -11.55 -14.52 -5.37
CA ALA A 253 -11.89 -13.78 -4.15
C ALA A 253 -11.65 -14.61 -2.88
N ARG A 254 -12.02 -15.91 -2.87
CA ARG A 254 -11.66 -16.82 -1.77
C ARG A 254 -10.15 -16.93 -1.58
N ALA A 255 -9.38 -16.99 -2.66
CA ALA A 255 -7.92 -17.05 -2.57
C ALA A 255 -7.34 -15.77 -1.95
N VAL A 256 -7.86 -14.59 -2.31
CA VAL A 256 -7.49 -13.31 -1.70
C VAL A 256 -7.89 -13.25 -0.22
N ALA A 257 -9.12 -13.66 0.13
CA ALA A 257 -9.60 -13.64 1.52
C ALA A 257 -8.71 -14.49 2.46
N LYS A 258 -8.19 -15.63 1.98
CA LYS A 258 -7.27 -16.51 2.72
C LYS A 258 -5.91 -15.85 3.04
N THR A 259 -5.60 -14.70 2.47
CA THR A 259 -4.37 -13.95 2.75
C THR A 259 -4.50 -12.98 3.92
N SER A 260 -5.68 -12.89 4.55
CA SER A 260 -5.81 -12.23 5.85
C SER A 260 -4.97 -12.98 6.88
N HIS A 261 -4.01 -12.30 7.49
CA HIS A 261 -3.15 -12.88 8.52
C HIS A 261 -3.25 -12.11 9.85
N GLY A 262 -2.97 -12.83 10.94
CA GLY A 262 -3.00 -12.27 12.29
C GLY A 262 -4.39 -12.09 12.86
N GLU A 263 -4.41 -11.59 14.10
CA GLU A 263 -5.60 -11.19 14.86
C GLU A 263 -5.50 -9.69 15.14
N ALA A 264 -6.57 -9.05 15.61
CA ALA A 264 -6.58 -7.60 15.85
C ALA A 264 -5.48 -7.10 16.81
N GLY A 265 -4.93 -7.96 17.68
CA GLY A 265 -3.78 -7.69 18.56
C GLY A 265 -2.47 -8.34 18.15
N VAL A 266 -2.42 -9.03 17.01
CA VAL A 266 -1.24 -9.78 16.54
C VAL A 266 -0.92 -9.34 15.12
N PHE A 267 0.28 -8.78 14.92
CA PHE A 267 0.76 -8.43 13.58
C PHE A 267 0.53 -9.59 12.61
N PRO A 268 -0.05 -9.36 11.42
CA PRO A 268 -0.31 -8.07 10.78
C PRO A 268 -1.74 -7.50 10.97
N PHE A 269 -2.39 -7.71 12.12
CA PHE A 269 -3.64 -7.05 12.50
C PHE A 269 -4.78 -7.20 11.48
N HIS A 270 -5.06 -8.44 11.04
CA HIS A 270 -6.04 -8.76 10.00
C HIS A 270 -5.73 -8.18 8.61
N ALA A 271 -4.50 -7.71 8.35
CA ALA A 271 -4.12 -7.28 7.01
C ALA A 271 -4.19 -8.46 6.02
N HIS A 272 -4.70 -8.18 4.82
CA HIS A 272 -4.53 -9.09 3.69
C HIS A 272 -3.13 -8.92 3.11
N MET A 273 -2.31 -9.96 3.19
CA MET A 273 -0.90 -9.90 2.82
C MET A 273 -0.73 -9.86 1.29
N PRO A 274 0.02 -8.89 0.74
CA PRO A 274 0.28 -8.79 -0.71
C PRO A 274 1.02 -9.98 -1.32
N THR A 275 1.81 -10.67 -0.51
CA THR A 275 2.63 -11.82 -0.89
C THR A 275 2.42 -12.96 0.10
N ALA A 276 2.92 -14.15 -0.23
CA ALA A 276 2.90 -15.30 0.68
C ALA A 276 3.77 -15.13 1.93
N ASN A 277 4.54 -14.04 2.08
CA ASN A 277 5.37 -13.80 3.26
C ASN A 277 4.55 -13.11 4.37
N PRO A 278 4.21 -13.80 5.47
CA PRO A 278 3.38 -13.24 6.53
C PRO A 278 4.09 -12.17 7.37
N ALA A 279 5.41 -12.02 7.24
CA ALA A 279 6.20 -11.04 7.97
C ALA A 279 6.41 -9.71 7.26
N LEU A 280 6.04 -9.63 5.98
CA LEU A 280 6.23 -8.43 5.19
C LEU A 280 4.90 -8.03 4.56
N TRP A 281 4.26 -7.04 5.18
CA TRP A 281 3.19 -6.31 4.53
C TRP A 281 3.79 -5.12 3.79
N HIS A 282 3.46 -4.93 2.52
CA HIS A 282 3.84 -3.74 1.75
C HIS A 282 2.61 -3.08 1.13
N ALA A 283 2.65 -1.77 0.97
CA ALA A 283 1.49 -1.03 0.48
C ALA A 283 1.33 -1.12 -1.05
N TYR A 284 2.39 -1.45 -1.81
CA TYR A 284 2.35 -1.49 -3.27
C TYR A 284 1.21 -2.35 -3.82
N GLY A 285 0.25 -1.67 -4.46
CA GLY A 285 -0.91 -2.29 -5.09
C GLY A 285 -1.69 -3.24 -4.18
N ALA A 286 -1.78 -2.92 -2.89
CA ALA A 286 -2.56 -3.68 -1.91
C ALA A 286 -4.08 -3.49 -2.08
N TYR A 287 -4.63 -3.91 -3.23
CA TYR A 287 -6.05 -3.78 -3.58
C TYR A 287 -6.98 -4.82 -2.96
N GLN A 288 -6.48 -5.71 -2.11
CA GLN A 288 -7.24 -6.83 -1.55
C GLN A 288 -8.53 -6.37 -0.85
N MET A 289 -8.45 -5.29 -0.06
CA MET A 289 -9.63 -4.65 0.55
C MET A 289 -10.68 -4.30 -0.51
N ALA A 290 -10.32 -3.54 -1.54
CA ALA A 290 -11.24 -3.17 -2.62
C ALA A 290 -11.76 -4.41 -3.37
N ALA A 291 -10.90 -5.35 -3.69
CA ALA A 291 -11.25 -6.58 -4.41
C ALA A 291 -12.30 -7.41 -3.67
N LEU A 292 -12.16 -7.58 -2.36
CA LEU A 292 -13.11 -8.33 -1.53
C LEU A 292 -14.45 -7.60 -1.39
N VAL A 293 -14.45 -6.28 -1.28
CA VAL A 293 -15.69 -5.49 -1.28
C VAL A 293 -16.44 -5.63 -2.59
N GLU A 294 -15.75 -5.40 -3.70
CA GLU A 294 -16.35 -5.42 -5.04
C GLU A 294 -16.87 -6.84 -5.40
N ALA A 295 -16.09 -7.89 -5.09
CA ALA A 295 -16.53 -9.27 -5.26
C ALA A 295 -17.71 -9.63 -4.34
N GLY A 296 -17.67 -9.16 -3.08
CA GLY A 296 -18.73 -9.36 -2.10
C GLY A 296 -20.05 -8.73 -2.52
N GLN A 297 -20.00 -7.54 -3.11
CA GLN A 297 -21.18 -6.89 -3.69
C GLN A 297 -21.71 -7.64 -4.92
N VAL A 298 -20.83 -8.00 -5.87
CA VAL A 298 -21.23 -8.65 -7.13
C VAL A 298 -21.83 -10.04 -6.89
N LEU A 299 -21.29 -10.80 -5.94
CA LEU A 299 -21.72 -12.18 -5.64
C LEU A 299 -22.63 -12.30 -4.41
N GLY A 300 -22.99 -11.18 -3.76
CA GLY A 300 -23.79 -11.19 -2.54
C GLY A 300 -23.11 -11.87 -1.33
N ASN A 301 -21.78 -11.92 -1.31
CA ASN A 301 -21.02 -12.58 -0.24
C ASN A 301 -20.68 -11.61 0.89
N ARG A 302 -21.39 -11.73 2.02
CA ARG A 302 -21.19 -10.90 3.22
C ARG A 302 -19.90 -11.22 3.97
N GLU A 303 -19.35 -12.42 3.87
CA GLU A 303 -18.11 -12.79 4.57
C GLU A 303 -16.90 -12.03 4.02
N TRP A 304 -16.84 -11.82 2.69
CA TRP A 304 -15.76 -11.02 2.09
C TRP A 304 -15.86 -9.55 2.45
N LEU A 305 -17.08 -9.00 2.51
CA LEU A 305 -17.31 -7.64 3.03
C LEU A 305 -16.81 -7.51 4.47
N GLN A 306 -17.18 -8.45 5.35
CA GLN A 306 -16.71 -8.47 6.73
C GLN A 306 -15.18 -8.65 6.85
N SER A 307 -14.56 -9.43 5.96
CA SER A 307 -13.10 -9.57 5.91
C SER A 307 -12.44 -8.23 5.60
N ALA A 308 -12.95 -7.49 4.61
CA ALA A 308 -12.46 -6.15 4.28
C ALA A 308 -12.71 -5.14 5.41
N GLU A 309 -13.86 -5.20 6.10
CA GLU A 309 -14.13 -4.33 7.26
C GLU A 309 -13.16 -4.58 8.43
N LYS A 310 -12.76 -5.84 8.68
CA LYS A 310 -11.75 -6.18 9.69
C LYS A 310 -10.38 -5.59 9.33
N GLU A 311 -9.96 -5.70 8.07
CA GLU A 311 -8.72 -5.05 7.61
C GLU A 311 -8.80 -3.53 7.81
N ALA A 312 -9.89 -2.89 7.42
CA ALA A 312 -10.03 -1.44 7.56
C ALA A 312 -10.00 -0.98 9.03
N ALA A 313 -10.77 -1.62 9.90
CA ALA A 313 -10.88 -1.26 11.33
C ALA A 313 -9.63 -1.60 12.15
N SER A 314 -8.85 -2.57 11.69
CA SER A 314 -7.59 -2.96 12.32
C SER A 314 -6.40 -2.35 11.60
N TRP A 315 -6.03 -2.92 10.46
CA TRP A 315 -4.83 -2.57 9.71
C TRP A 315 -4.83 -1.16 9.12
N SER A 316 -5.87 -0.73 8.39
CA SER A 316 -5.85 0.60 7.75
C SER A 316 -5.84 1.73 8.76
N VAL A 317 -6.54 1.60 9.89
CA VAL A 317 -6.46 2.56 11.00
C VAL A 317 -5.05 2.60 11.60
N HIS A 318 -4.45 1.43 11.86
CA HIS A 318 -3.07 1.35 12.37
C HIS A 318 -2.06 1.99 11.38
N LEU A 319 -2.23 1.75 10.08
CA LEU A 319 -1.41 2.32 9.01
C LEU A 319 -1.54 3.85 8.96
N LEU A 320 -2.76 4.39 9.03
CA LEU A 320 -3.02 5.83 9.04
C LEU A 320 -2.30 6.53 10.20
N ILE A 321 -2.41 5.96 11.41
CA ILE A 321 -1.79 6.49 12.63
C ILE A 321 -0.25 6.39 12.57
N SER A 322 0.29 5.34 11.94
CA SER A 322 1.73 5.05 11.87
C SER A 322 2.51 5.87 10.82
N GLY A 323 1.87 6.83 10.13
CA GLY A 323 2.56 7.68 9.15
C GLY A 323 1.88 7.78 7.78
N GLY A 324 0.69 7.21 7.61
CA GLY A 324 -0.07 7.25 6.37
C GLY A 324 0.46 6.26 5.32
N PRO A 325 0.64 6.65 4.05
CA PRO A 325 0.99 5.75 2.93
C PRO A 325 2.48 5.35 2.95
N ILE A 326 2.92 4.73 4.05
CA ILE A 326 4.27 4.20 4.21
C ILE A 326 4.54 3.02 3.26
N TRP A 327 5.81 2.66 3.08
CA TRP A 327 6.19 1.51 2.24
C TRP A 327 5.59 0.19 2.73
N GLY A 328 5.60 -0.03 4.04
CA GLY A 328 5.08 -1.25 4.61
C GLY A 328 5.51 -1.49 6.05
N PHE A 329 5.24 -2.69 6.54
CA PHE A 329 5.70 -3.18 7.83
C PHE A 329 6.44 -4.49 7.67
N ALA A 330 7.57 -4.60 8.35
CA ALA A 330 8.41 -5.78 8.28
C ALA A 330 9.13 -6.09 9.60
N PRO A 331 8.45 -6.57 10.64
CA PRO A 331 7.08 -6.31 11.11
C PRO A 331 6.93 -4.94 11.84
N ALA A 332 8.00 -4.14 11.86
CA ALA A 332 7.99 -2.75 12.30
C ALA A 332 7.71 -1.79 11.12
N PRO A 333 7.19 -0.57 11.37
CA PRO A 333 6.88 0.38 10.31
C PRO A 333 8.14 0.77 9.52
N ARG A 334 8.06 0.67 8.21
CA ARG A 334 9.05 1.16 7.25
C ARG A 334 8.44 2.32 6.48
N LYS A 335 8.82 3.52 6.91
CA LYS A 335 8.19 4.78 6.47
C LYS A 335 8.36 5.04 4.97
N TYR A 336 9.55 4.80 4.42
CA TYR A 336 9.92 5.22 3.07
C TYR A 336 10.18 4.06 2.11
N PRO A 337 10.00 4.27 0.80
CA PRO A 337 9.41 5.47 0.20
C PRO A 337 7.89 5.58 0.49
N GLN A 338 7.39 6.82 0.62
CA GLN A 338 5.96 7.11 0.62
C GLN A 338 5.58 7.58 -0.78
N ILE A 339 4.72 6.84 -1.47
CA ILE A 339 4.39 7.14 -2.87
C ILE A 339 2.87 7.07 -3.09
N PRO A 340 2.33 7.71 -4.15
CA PRO A 340 0.90 7.62 -4.49
C PRO A 340 0.40 6.17 -4.62
N TYR A 341 1.26 5.23 -4.99
CA TYR A 341 0.89 3.81 -5.11
C TYR A 341 0.68 3.07 -3.78
N ASN A 342 1.18 3.63 -2.68
CA ASN A 342 0.86 3.14 -1.33
C ASN A 342 -0.48 3.71 -0.84
N LEU A 343 -0.88 4.87 -1.39
CA LEU A 343 -2.04 5.65 -0.96
C LEU A 343 -3.33 5.22 -1.67
N GLU A 344 -3.32 5.19 -2.99
CA GLU A 344 -4.53 4.99 -3.81
C GLU A 344 -5.27 3.69 -3.47
N PRO A 345 -4.61 2.52 -3.24
CA PRO A 345 -5.31 1.31 -2.84
C PRO A 345 -6.07 1.43 -1.51
N GLN A 346 -5.50 2.17 -0.53
CA GLN A 346 -6.15 2.40 0.76
C GLN A 346 -7.40 3.27 0.60
N VAL A 347 -7.27 4.39 -0.12
CA VAL A 347 -8.41 5.28 -0.40
C VAL A 347 -9.50 4.57 -1.19
N ARG A 348 -9.13 3.81 -2.24
CA ARG A 348 -10.08 3.05 -3.05
C ARG A 348 -10.84 2.00 -2.23
N GLY A 349 -10.15 1.23 -1.39
CA GLY A 349 -10.79 0.20 -0.56
C GLY A 349 -11.70 0.80 0.52
N LEU A 350 -11.29 1.88 1.16
CA LEU A 350 -12.11 2.58 2.16
C LEU A 350 -13.36 3.21 1.54
N LEU A 351 -13.24 3.84 0.36
CA LEU A 351 -14.40 4.37 -0.34
C LEU A 351 -15.31 3.26 -0.89
N ALA A 352 -14.76 2.11 -1.29
CA ALA A 352 -15.57 0.94 -1.64
C ALA A 352 -16.37 0.45 -0.42
N LEU A 353 -15.74 0.36 0.76
CA LEU A 353 -16.42 0.02 2.01
C LEU A 353 -17.51 1.02 2.37
N TYR A 354 -17.24 2.33 2.24
CA TYR A 354 -18.26 3.36 2.43
C TYR A 354 -19.47 3.11 1.52
N ARG A 355 -19.27 2.92 0.21
CA ARG A 355 -20.36 2.63 -0.74
C ARG A 355 -21.12 1.35 -0.38
N ALA A 356 -20.43 0.32 0.11
CA ALA A 356 -21.03 -0.97 0.41
C ALA A 356 -21.78 -1.02 1.74
N THR A 357 -21.39 -0.19 2.71
CA THR A 357 -21.88 -0.28 4.10
C THR A 357 -22.66 0.96 4.55
N GLY A 358 -22.50 2.10 3.87
CA GLY A 358 -23.04 3.39 4.29
C GLY A 358 -22.36 3.99 5.53
N LYS A 359 -21.24 3.43 5.99
CA LYS A 359 -20.53 3.89 7.18
C LYS A 359 -19.58 5.04 6.85
N ASP A 360 -19.95 6.26 7.23
CA ASP A 360 -19.16 7.47 7.02
C ASP A 360 -17.72 7.38 7.53
N SER A 361 -17.44 6.57 8.57
CA SER A 361 -16.08 6.42 9.09
C SER A 361 -15.06 6.03 8.03
N TYR A 362 -15.44 5.17 7.09
CA TYR A 362 -14.54 4.77 6.01
C TYR A 362 -14.27 5.92 5.04
N GLY A 363 -15.28 6.75 4.75
CA GLY A 363 -15.11 7.98 3.98
C GLY A 363 -14.20 9.00 4.67
N ARG A 364 -14.40 9.23 5.97
CA ARG A 364 -13.53 10.10 6.79
C ARG A 364 -12.08 9.62 6.80
N LEU A 365 -11.86 8.32 7.04
CA LEU A 365 -10.53 7.70 6.98
C LEU A 365 -9.89 7.86 5.59
N ALA A 366 -10.66 7.68 4.51
CA ALA A 366 -10.18 7.87 3.15
C ALA A 366 -9.72 9.31 2.90
N GLY A 367 -10.50 10.31 3.36
CA GLY A 367 -10.15 11.72 3.27
C GLY A 367 -8.87 12.08 4.04
N LEU A 368 -8.71 11.52 5.25
CA LEU A 368 -7.49 11.68 6.06
C LEU A 368 -6.25 11.07 5.38
N PHE A 369 -6.38 9.89 4.76
CA PHE A 369 -5.31 9.34 3.92
C PHE A 369 -4.98 10.29 2.76
N GLY A 370 -6.00 10.81 2.08
CA GLY A 370 -5.85 11.73 0.95
C GLY A 370 -5.13 13.03 1.30
N ALA A 371 -5.22 13.51 2.56
CA ALA A 371 -4.55 14.72 3.02
C ALA A 371 -3.02 14.70 2.81
N TRP A 372 -2.43 13.50 2.71
CA TRP A 372 -1.03 13.32 2.37
C TRP A 372 -0.63 14.00 1.05
N LEU A 373 -1.51 13.99 0.04
CA LEU A 373 -1.28 14.64 -1.25
C LEU A 373 -1.19 16.17 -1.13
N ILE A 374 -1.83 16.74 -0.11
CA ILE A 374 -1.96 18.19 0.12
C ILE A 374 -0.97 18.68 1.18
N GLY A 375 -0.09 17.80 1.64
CA GLY A 375 1.00 18.15 2.54
C GLY A 375 0.80 17.73 3.99
N ASP A 376 -0.18 16.88 4.31
CA ASP A 376 -0.17 16.12 5.57
C ASP A 376 0.84 14.97 5.49
N ASN A 377 2.11 15.34 5.37
CA ASN A 377 3.20 14.42 5.15
C ASN A 377 4.48 14.92 5.83
N PRO A 378 5.49 14.05 5.99
CA PRO A 378 6.72 14.39 6.72
C PRO A 378 7.50 15.59 6.17
N ALA A 379 7.33 15.95 4.88
CA ALA A 379 7.97 17.11 4.30
C ALA A 379 7.16 18.41 4.50
N GLY A 380 5.92 18.33 4.99
CA GLY A 380 4.99 19.46 5.11
C GLY A 380 4.69 20.14 3.78
N LYS A 381 4.89 19.44 2.66
CA LYS A 381 4.81 19.99 1.29
C LYS A 381 3.78 19.23 0.47
N PRO A 382 2.96 19.91 -0.35
CA PRO A 382 2.05 19.22 -1.27
C PRO A 382 2.80 18.28 -2.21
N VAL A 383 2.31 17.05 -2.34
CA VAL A 383 2.75 16.09 -3.37
C VAL A 383 2.05 16.39 -4.69
N TYR A 384 0.80 16.82 -4.62
CA TYR A 384 0.01 17.30 -5.75
C TYR A 384 0.04 18.84 -5.85
N ASP A 385 0.32 19.35 -7.04
CA ASP A 385 0.19 20.75 -7.39
C ASP A 385 -1.07 20.97 -8.26
N SER A 386 -2.12 21.51 -7.63
CA SER A 386 -3.38 21.85 -8.30
C SER A 386 -3.26 22.81 -9.48
N LYS A 387 -2.24 23.68 -9.51
CA LYS A 387 -2.09 24.67 -10.58
C LYS A 387 -1.58 24.03 -11.88
N THR A 388 -0.72 23.03 -11.76
CA THR A 388 -0.08 22.38 -12.91
C THR A 388 -0.62 20.97 -13.20
N GLY A 389 -1.36 20.37 -12.26
CA GLY A 389 -1.79 18.97 -12.33
C GLY A 389 -0.68 17.97 -11.97
N ARG A 390 0.50 18.46 -11.58
CA ARG A 390 1.68 17.65 -11.31
C ARG A 390 1.55 16.90 -9.98
N VAL A 391 1.89 15.61 -9.98
CA VAL A 391 2.04 14.80 -8.75
C VAL A 391 3.48 14.31 -8.66
N ALA A 392 4.18 14.62 -7.59
CA ALA A 392 5.54 14.12 -7.37
C ALA A 392 5.56 12.60 -7.13
N ASP A 393 6.66 11.94 -7.50
CA ASP A 393 6.79 10.47 -7.35
C ASP A 393 6.67 9.99 -5.91
N GLY A 394 6.89 10.88 -4.94
CA GLY A 394 6.69 10.61 -3.53
C GLY A 394 7.73 11.28 -2.65
N LEU A 395 7.91 10.71 -1.45
CA LEU A 395 8.86 11.14 -0.45
C LEU A 395 9.82 10.00 -0.09
N ASP A 396 11.06 10.38 0.15
CA ASP A 396 12.11 9.52 0.71
C ASP A 396 12.76 10.23 1.93
N PRO A 397 13.79 9.64 2.59
CA PRO A 397 14.47 10.30 3.70
C PRO A 397 15.10 11.67 3.37
N SER A 398 15.38 11.95 2.09
CA SER A 398 15.92 13.24 1.61
C SER A 398 14.84 14.29 1.32
N GLY A 399 13.57 13.87 1.26
CA GLY A 399 12.41 14.75 1.14
C GLY A 399 11.55 14.43 -0.08
N LEU A 400 10.83 15.46 -0.56
CA LEU A 400 9.91 15.35 -1.70
C LEU A 400 10.69 15.19 -3.02
N SER A 401 10.28 14.22 -3.84
CA SER A 401 10.86 13.98 -5.15
C SER A 401 10.68 15.17 -6.10
N ARG A 402 11.72 15.45 -6.89
CA ARG A 402 11.64 16.39 -8.03
C ARG A 402 11.13 15.72 -9.30
N SER A 403 10.95 14.40 -9.29
CA SER A 403 10.37 13.64 -10.37
C SER A 403 8.84 13.53 -10.21
N ALA A 404 8.14 13.30 -11.31
CA ALA A 404 6.67 13.25 -11.43
C ALA A 404 6.33 12.51 -12.74
N GLY A 405 6.46 11.19 -12.69
CA GLY A 405 6.10 10.31 -13.80
C GLY A 405 4.60 10.06 -13.90
N ALA A 406 4.20 9.33 -14.93
CA ALA A 406 2.80 9.03 -15.20
C ALA A 406 2.14 8.17 -14.11
N GLU A 407 2.87 7.21 -13.52
CA GLU A 407 2.35 6.35 -12.44
C GLU A 407 1.93 7.19 -11.22
N ALA A 408 2.80 8.10 -10.78
CA ALA A 408 2.51 9.00 -9.66
C ALA A 408 1.35 9.95 -9.99
N ALA A 409 1.35 10.53 -11.20
CA ALA A 409 0.30 11.41 -11.69
C ALA A 409 -1.06 10.71 -11.66
N VAL A 410 -1.21 9.57 -12.34
CA VAL A 410 -2.51 8.89 -12.45
C VAL A 410 -3.03 8.40 -11.10
N LEU A 411 -2.17 7.90 -10.22
CA LEU A 411 -2.59 7.40 -8.89
C LEU A 411 -2.99 8.54 -7.95
N GLY A 412 -2.23 9.66 -7.97
CA GLY A 412 -2.59 10.86 -7.21
C GLY A 412 -3.90 11.48 -7.68
N LEU A 413 -4.06 11.64 -9.00
CA LEU A 413 -5.29 12.17 -9.60
C LEU A 413 -6.49 11.24 -9.37
N SER A 414 -6.31 9.92 -9.50
CA SER A 414 -7.36 8.93 -9.19
C SER A 414 -7.81 9.01 -7.73
N THR A 415 -6.88 9.24 -6.80
CA THR A 415 -7.20 9.42 -5.37
C THR A 415 -8.08 10.65 -5.16
N LEU A 416 -7.69 11.79 -5.72
CA LEU A 416 -8.41 13.06 -5.59
C LEU A 416 -9.76 13.02 -6.27
N GLN A 417 -9.85 12.40 -7.45
CA GLN A 417 -11.10 12.20 -8.18
C GLN A 417 -12.08 11.35 -7.37
N GLN A 418 -11.63 10.22 -6.83
CA GLN A 418 -12.48 9.33 -6.02
C GLN A 418 -13.00 10.05 -4.78
N LEU A 419 -12.15 10.82 -4.08
CA LEU A 419 -12.58 11.64 -2.94
C LEU A 419 -13.51 12.78 -3.36
N GLY A 420 -13.26 13.40 -4.52
CA GLY A 420 -14.08 14.49 -5.04
C GLY A 420 -15.54 14.07 -5.25
N ARG A 421 -15.80 12.81 -5.61
CA ARG A 421 -17.18 12.25 -5.70
C ARG A 421 -17.93 12.20 -4.38
N HIS A 422 -17.20 12.40 -3.28
CA HIS A 422 -17.71 12.41 -1.91
C HIS A 422 -17.30 13.74 -1.25
N PRO A 423 -17.92 14.87 -1.65
CA PRO A 423 -17.56 16.20 -1.13
C PRO A 423 -17.66 16.29 0.41
N GLU A 424 -18.51 15.47 1.04
CA GLU A 424 -18.63 15.31 2.49
C GLU A 424 -17.33 14.85 3.16
N PHE A 425 -16.47 14.12 2.45
CA PHE A 425 -15.17 13.64 2.95
C PHE A 425 -13.98 14.37 2.31
N SER A 426 -14.17 15.08 1.21
CA SER A 426 -13.11 15.87 0.57
C SER A 426 -12.54 16.95 1.49
N TRP A 427 -13.32 17.44 2.45
CA TRP A 427 -12.84 18.45 3.40
C TRP A 427 -11.68 17.96 4.28
N TYR A 428 -11.60 16.65 4.56
CA TYR A 428 -10.50 16.04 5.32
C TYR A 428 -9.15 16.14 4.60
N LEU A 429 -9.13 16.43 3.29
CA LEU A 429 -7.89 16.74 2.56
C LEU A 429 -7.14 17.96 3.13
N THR A 430 -7.84 18.81 3.88
CA THR A 430 -7.25 20.00 4.53
C THR A 430 -6.62 19.69 5.89
N ALA A 431 -6.67 18.44 6.34
CA ALA A 431 -6.11 18.01 7.63
C ALA A 431 -4.62 18.35 7.71
N LYS A 432 -4.18 18.80 8.90
CA LYS A 432 -2.77 19.00 9.23
C LYS A 432 -2.46 18.39 10.57
N GLU A 433 -1.52 17.44 10.59
CA GLU A 433 -1.12 16.72 11.79
C GLU A 433 -0.73 17.70 12.91
N THR A 434 -1.37 17.54 14.08
CA THR A 434 -1.08 18.28 15.31
C THR A 434 -0.42 17.43 16.37
N GLY A 435 -0.44 16.10 16.22
CA GLY A 435 0.22 15.18 17.13
C GLY A 435 -0.13 13.73 16.83
N ALA A 436 0.77 12.82 17.22
CA ALA A 436 0.58 11.39 17.09
C ALA A 436 1.32 10.61 18.19
N LYS A 437 0.79 9.44 18.54
CA LYS A 437 1.43 8.42 19.37
C LYS A 437 1.20 7.07 18.70
N HIS A 438 2.25 6.41 18.24
CA HIS A 438 2.15 5.21 17.41
C HIS A 438 3.34 4.27 17.62
N ALA A 439 3.23 3.04 17.10
CA ALA A 439 4.30 2.05 17.10
C ALA A 439 5.60 2.55 16.46
N PHE A 440 6.74 2.09 16.97
CA PHE A 440 8.07 2.28 16.39
C PHE A 440 9.00 1.09 16.72
N ALA A 441 10.10 0.96 15.96
CA ALA A 441 11.16 0.00 16.29
C ALA A 441 12.31 0.68 17.04
N ALA A 442 12.59 0.21 18.26
CA ALA A 442 13.83 0.48 18.95
C ALA A 442 14.92 -0.46 18.41
N ARG A 443 16.07 0.11 18.04
CA ARG A 443 17.23 -0.63 17.50
C ARG A 443 18.47 -0.24 18.27
N THR A 444 19.36 -1.22 18.50
CA THR A 444 20.70 -0.95 19.02
C THR A 444 21.66 -0.67 17.86
N THR A 445 22.75 0.04 18.13
CA THR A 445 23.91 0.09 17.22
C THR A 445 24.30 -1.36 16.91
N PRO A 446 24.44 -1.74 15.62
CA PRO A 446 24.73 -3.12 15.28
C PRO A 446 26.09 -3.54 15.85
N VAL A 447 26.08 -4.41 16.85
CA VAL A 447 27.21 -5.33 17.12
C VAL A 447 27.02 -6.51 16.19
N ALA A 448 27.16 -6.27 14.88
CA ALA A 448 26.63 -7.19 13.87
C ALA A 448 27.62 -8.29 13.48
N ARG A 449 27.11 -9.52 13.44
CA ARG A 449 27.53 -10.52 12.48
C ARG A 449 26.50 -10.53 11.37
N THR A 450 26.87 -10.14 10.15
CA THR A 450 25.95 -10.12 9.01
C THR A 450 25.49 -11.55 8.69
N VAL A 451 24.24 -11.88 9.02
CA VAL A 451 23.62 -13.11 8.53
C VAL A 451 23.10 -12.83 7.12
N ARG A 452 23.62 -13.55 6.11
CA ARG A 452 23.09 -13.45 4.74
C ARG A 452 21.73 -14.16 4.69
N GLY A 453 20.64 -13.39 4.82
CA GLY A 453 19.29 -13.87 4.52
C GLY A 453 19.00 -13.91 3.02
N SER A 454 17.99 -14.69 2.62
CA SER A 454 17.36 -14.65 1.29
C SER A 454 16.18 -13.66 1.30
N GLY A 455 15.80 -13.15 0.12
CA GLY A 455 14.60 -12.31 -0.05
C GLY A 455 14.75 -10.86 0.47
N PRO A 456 13.68 -10.23 1.00
CA PRO A 456 13.67 -8.80 1.36
C PRO A 456 14.58 -8.43 2.55
N TYR A 457 15.23 -9.41 3.16
CA TYR A 457 16.19 -9.27 4.26
C TYR A 457 17.64 -9.42 3.80
N GLN A 458 17.89 -9.51 2.49
CA GLN A 458 19.22 -9.59 1.93
C GLN A 458 20.02 -8.31 2.25
N GLY A 459 21.05 -8.44 3.10
CA GLY A 459 21.85 -7.32 3.58
C GLY A 459 21.37 -6.69 4.89
N ALA A 460 20.33 -7.25 5.53
CA ALA A 460 19.96 -6.88 6.90
C ALA A 460 21.07 -7.31 7.88
N ALA A 461 21.33 -6.46 8.86
CA ALA A 461 22.25 -6.74 9.96
C ALA A 461 21.45 -7.11 11.20
N PHE A 462 21.70 -8.29 11.75
CA PHE A 462 21.11 -8.76 12.99
C PHE A 462 22.18 -8.87 14.06
N VAL A 463 21.77 -8.80 15.32
CA VAL A 463 22.62 -9.17 16.45
C VAL A 463 22.36 -10.63 16.75
N LEU A 464 23.38 -11.48 16.59
CA LEU A 464 23.29 -12.88 16.96
C LEU A 464 23.49 -13.00 18.47
N MET A 465 22.45 -13.44 19.18
CA MET A 465 22.46 -13.61 20.63
C MET A 465 23.21 -14.89 21.01
N GLU A 466 24.27 -14.75 21.80
CA GLU A 466 25.03 -15.86 22.38
C GLU A 466 24.64 -16.10 23.85
N ALA A 467 24.93 -17.30 24.37
CA ALA A 467 24.63 -17.63 25.76
C ALA A 467 25.34 -16.67 26.73
N GLY A 468 24.60 -16.17 27.73
CA GLY A 468 25.12 -15.22 28.71
C GLY A 468 25.29 -13.77 28.20
N LYS A 469 24.95 -13.47 26.94
CA LYS A 469 24.94 -12.11 26.40
C LYS A 469 23.55 -11.48 26.52
N ARG A 470 23.53 -10.16 26.65
CA ARG A 470 22.34 -9.30 26.74
C ARG A 470 22.50 -8.12 25.78
N ILE A 471 21.41 -7.74 25.12
CA ILE A 471 21.31 -6.53 24.30
C ILE A 471 20.37 -5.57 25.02
N GLU A 472 20.77 -4.31 25.14
CA GLU A 472 19.90 -3.25 25.67
C GLU A 472 19.34 -2.38 24.56
N PHE A 473 18.08 -2.00 24.72
CA PHE A 473 17.35 -1.10 23.84
C PHE A 473 16.82 0.07 24.65
N ALA A 474 17.05 1.28 24.14
CA ALA A 474 16.29 2.44 24.59
C ALA A 474 14.86 2.30 24.07
N VAL A 475 13.91 2.04 24.97
CA VAL A 475 12.48 1.93 24.67
C VAL A 475 11.82 3.18 25.24
N GLY A 476 11.97 4.29 24.50
CA GLY A 476 11.37 5.56 24.89
C GLY A 476 9.83 5.50 24.92
N GLY A 477 9.20 6.53 25.47
CA GLY A 477 7.74 6.64 25.60
C GLY A 477 7.29 6.81 27.04
N GLU A 478 6.02 7.16 27.23
CA GLU A 478 5.39 7.34 28.55
C GLU A 478 4.02 6.68 28.60
N GLY A 479 3.74 5.97 29.68
CA GLY A 479 2.50 5.24 29.88
C GLY A 479 2.59 3.74 29.51
N PRO A 480 1.44 3.07 29.40
CA PRO A 480 1.38 1.65 29.11
C PRO A 480 1.72 1.35 27.65
N HIS A 481 2.64 0.41 27.44
CA HIS A 481 3.09 -0.05 26.12
C HIS A 481 3.26 -1.56 26.05
N PHE A 482 3.09 -2.11 24.86
CA PHE A 482 3.64 -3.39 24.48
C PHE A 482 5.07 -3.20 23.95
N ILE A 483 6.05 -3.90 24.54
CA ILE A 483 7.41 -4.08 24.05
C ILE A 483 7.67 -5.53 23.61
N SER A 484 8.03 -5.74 22.35
CA SER A 484 8.16 -7.07 21.77
C SER A 484 9.49 -7.25 21.05
N PRO A 485 10.25 -8.34 21.29
CA PRO A 485 11.46 -8.59 20.52
C PRO A 485 11.10 -8.90 19.05
N ILE A 486 11.88 -8.32 18.13
CA ILE A 486 11.85 -8.66 16.71
C ILE A 486 13.03 -9.59 16.45
N TYR A 487 12.76 -10.81 16.00
CA TYR A 487 13.78 -11.83 15.81
C TYR A 487 13.57 -12.58 14.49
N LEU A 488 14.64 -13.20 13.99
CA LEU A 488 14.61 -14.03 12.80
C LEU A 488 14.35 -15.49 13.20
N ARG A 489 13.18 -16.03 12.83
CA ARG A 489 12.88 -17.45 12.97
C ARG A 489 13.53 -18.26 11.84
N GLY A 490 13.83 -19.54 12.11
CA GLY A 490 14.32 -20.49 11.10
C GLY A 490 15.83 -20.71 11.10
N LEU A 491 16.53 -20.23 12.13
CA LEU A 491 17.93 -20.59 12.36
C LEU A 491 17.97 -21.85 13.24
N GLY A 492 18.14 -23.03 12.66
CA GLY A 492 18.23 -24.28 13.43
C GLY A 492 17.76 -25.54 12.71
N ALA A 493 18.18 -26.72 13.20
CA ALA A 493 17.66 -28.02 12.77
C ALA A 493 16.42 -28.41 13.62
N PRO A 494 15.51 -29.26 13.10
CA PRO A 494 14.40 -29.80 13.90
C PRO A 494 14.86 -30.42 15.23
N GLY A 495 14.09 -30.24 16.31
CA GLY A 495 14.43 -30.73 17.65
C GLY A 495 15.34 -29.80 18.48
N THR A 496 15.58 -28.59 18.00
CA THR A 496 16.27 -27.54 18.76
C THR A 496 15.27 -26.62 19.43
N SER A 497 15.65 -26.02 20.56
CA SER A 497 14.77 -25.09 21.29
C SER A 497 15.53 -23.80 21.61
N ALA A 498 14.83 -22.67 21.48
CA ALA A 498 15.36 -21.39 21.87
C ALA A 498 14.26 -20.57 22.54
N ALA A 499 14.64 -19.72 23.47
CA ALA A 499 13.76 -18.73 24.05
C ALA A 499 14.49 -17.40 24.14
N LEU A 500 13.76 -16.30 24.02
CA LEU A 500 14.24 -14.98 24.41
C LEU A 500 13.69 -14.64 25.79
N GLU A 501 14.50 -14.00 26.62
CA GLU A 501 14.05 -13.41 27.87
C GLU A 501 14.14 -11.90 27.74
N LEU A 502 13.00 -11.23 27.91
CA LEU A 502 12.90 -9.80 27.91
C LEU A 502 12.85 -9.28 29.34
N ARG A 503 13.52 -8.17 29.62
CA ARG A 503 13.57 -7.53 30.93
C ARG A 503 13.36 -6.03 30.84
N LEU A 504 12.62 -5.47 31.80
CA LEU A 504 12.45 -4.03 32.02
C LEU A 504 12.37 -3.77 33.53
N GLY A 505 13.42 -3.20 34.12
CA GLY A 505 13.49 -3.06 35.59
C GLY A 505 13.39 -4.43 36.27
N THR A 506 12.40 -4.61 37.16
CA THR A 506 12.10 -5.87 37.84
C THR A 506 11.17 -6.80 37.04
N TRP A 507 10.52 -6.28 35.99
CA TRP A 507 9.64 -7.07 35.14
C TRP A 507 10.47 -7.91 34.16
N SER A 508 10.05 -9.16 33.93
CA SER A 508 10.62 -10.01 32.89
C SER A 508 9.59 -10.95 32.28
N GLN A 509 9.77 -11.26 31.01
CA GLN A 509 8.95 -12.26 30.31
C GLN A 509 9.82 -13.17 29.46
N ARG A 510 9.51 -14.47 29.49
CA ARG A 510 10.12 -15.48 28.63
C ARG A 510 9.26 -15.69 27.38
N TYR A 511 9.91 -15.69 26.22
CA TYR A 511 9.33 -15.92 24.90
C TYR A 511 9.91 -17.22 24.34
N PRO A 512 9.22 -18.36 24.50
CA PRO A 512 9.60 -19.56 23.78
C PRO A 512 9.49 -19.26 22.28
N LEU A 513 10.56 -19.56 21.53
CA LEU A 513 10.54 -19.42 20.10
C LEU A 513 9.95 -20.70 19.48
N PRO A 514 9.03 -20.59 18.53
CA PRO A 514 8.52 -21.75 17.83
C PRO A 514 9.64 -22.47 17.05
N ASP A 515 9.41 -23.73 16.71
CA ASP A 515 10.34 -24.56 15.95
C ASP A 515 10.84 -23.84 14.67
N PRO A 516 12.05 -24.18 14.19
CA PRO A 516 12.61 -23.61 12.96
C PRO A 516 11.56 -23.65 11.83
N ALA A 517 11.39 -22.53 11.12
CA ALA A 517 10.39 -22.39 10.07
C ALA A 517 10.48 -23.51 9.02
N ASP A 518 9.34 -23.82 8.40
CA ASP A 518 9.28 -24.67 7.22
C ASP A 518 10.38 -24.25 6.22
N PRO A 519 11.28 -25.16 5.80
CA PRO A 519 12.33 -24.86 4.84
C PRO A 519 11.82 -24.20 3.55
N ALA A 520 10.56 -24.45 3.17
CA ALA A 520 9.91 -23.85 2.02
C ALA A 520 9.66 -22.33 2.16
N VAL A 521 9.55 -21.80 3.38
CA VAL A 521 9.34 -20.37 3.66
C VAL A 521 10.66 -19.64 3.90
N GLY A 522 11.69 -20.35 4.35
CA GLY A 522 12.99 -19.77 4.72
C GLY A 522 12.91 -18.95 6.02
N PRO A 523 13.95 -18.17 6.34
CA PRO A 523 13.98 -17.38 7.57
C PRO A 523 13.01 -16.18 7.50
N VAL A 524 12.24 -15.97 8.56
CA VAL A 524 11.14 -14.99 8.63
C VAL A 524 11.30 -14.12 9.87
N LEU A 525 11.12 -12.80 9.73
CA LEU A 525 11.08 -11.91 10.90
C LEU A 525 9.76 -12.05 11.63
N GLU A 526 9.82 -12.24 12.94
CA GLU A 526 8.66 -12.35 13.80
C GLU A 526 8.74 -11.37 14.96
N VAL A 527 7.57 -11.10 15.54
CA VAL A 527 7.41 -10.29 16.75
C VAL A 527 6.93 -11.20 17.87
N GLY A 528 7.66 -11.21 18.98
CA GLY A 528 7.19 -11.92 20.18
C GLY A 528 5.92 -11.29 20.74
N ARG A 529 4.89 -12.08 21.07
CA ARG A 529 3.65 -11.56 21.64
C ARG A 529 3.79 -11.27 23.14
N LEU A 530 3.56 -10.03 23.56
CA LEU A 530 3.32 -9.74 24.97
C LEU A 530 1.93 -10.20 25.38
N ALA A 531 1.81 -10.78 26.57
CA ALA A 531 0.52 -11.07 27.17
C ALA A 531 -0.08 -9.82 27.82
N GLU A 532 0.76 -8.96 28.42
CA GLU A 532 0.36 -7.79 29.19
C GLU A 532 1.25 -6.57 28.87
N PRO A 533 0.70 -5.35 28.93
CA PRO A 533 1.47 -4.13 28.73
C PRO A 533 2.37 -3.82 29.95
N VAL A 534 3.45 -3.09 29.70
CA VAL A 534 4.37 -2.58 30.71
C VAL A 534 4.33 -1.06 30.78
N GLU A 535 4.59 -0.51 31.95
CA GLU A 535 4.67 0.94 32.13
C GLU A 535 6.04 1.47 31.70
N LEU A 536 6.07 2.34 30.68
CA LEU A 536 7.28 3.00 30.21
C LEU A 536 7.40 4.42 30.78
N LYS A 537 8.65 4.81 31.05
CA LYS A 537 9.06 6.17 31.38
C LYS A 537 9.93 6.70 30.23
N ALA A 538 10.09 8.02 30.13
CA ALA A 538 10.81 8.69 29.03
C ALA A 538 12.19 8.07 28.69
N HIS A 539 12.89 7.51 29.68
CA HIS A 539 14.22 6.91 29.52
C HIS A 539 14.26 5.42 29.88
N SER A 540 13.13 4.71 29.76
CA SER A 540 13.08 3.26 29.98
C SER A 540 14.08 2.51 29.08
N ARG A 541 14.73 1.49 29.67
CA ARG A 541 15.62 0.57 28.98
C ARG A 541 15.13 -0.85 29.14
N ALA A 542 14.84 -1.49 28.02
CA ALA A 542 14.53 -2.91 27.98
C ALA A 542 15.74 -3.69 27.49
N ALA A 543 15.81 -4.95 27.87
CA ALA A 543 16.90 -5.81 27.47
C ALA A 543 16.44 -7.19 27.08
N VAL A 544 17.04 -7.71 26.02
CA VAL A 544 16.78 -9.04 25.48
C VAL A 544 18.02 -9.90 25.68
N GLN A 545 17.84 -11.12 26.15
CA GLN A 545 18.90 -12.14 26.27
C GLN A 545 18.37 -13.52 25.84
N LEU A 546 19.25 -14.49 25.62
CA LEU A 546 18.81 -15.89 25.46
C LEU A 546 18.26 -16.41 26.80
N GLY A 547 17.08 -17.03 26.75
CA GLY A 547 16.49 -17.70 27.89
C GLY A 547 17.26 -18.98 28.24
N ALA A 548 17.32 -19.30 29.54
CA ALA A 548 17.98 -20.50 30.03
C ALA A 548 17.46 -21.77 29.34
N GLY A 549 18.36 -22.70 28.96
CA GLY A 549 18.02 -23.92 28.23
C GLY A 549 17.91 -23.77 26.70
N SER A 550 18.15 -22.57 26.16
CA SER A 550 18.26 -22.40 24.69
C SER A 550 19.48 -23.15 24.16
N THR A 551 19.29 -23.97 23.12
CA THR A 551 20.35 -24.77 22.49
C THR A 551 20.86 -24.16 21.18
N LEU A 552 20.28 -23.03 20.75
CA LEU A 552 20.68 -22.32 19.54
C LEU A 552 20.80 -20.81 19.74
N PRO A 553 21.67 -20.15 18.97
CA PRO A 553 21.71 -18.69 18.92
C PRO A 553 20.49 -18.13 18.18
N VAL A 554 20.03 -16.95 18.59
CA VAL A 554 18.86 -16.27 18.02
C VAL A 554 19.30 -14.95 17.41
N ALA A 555 18.94 -14.68 16.16
CA ALA A 555 19.20 -13.39 15.54
C ALA A 555 18.09 -12.40 15.90
N VAL A 556 18.46 -11.29 16.54
CA VAL A 556 17.56 -10.21 16.96
C VAL A 556 17.78 -8.98 16.08
N ASP A 557 16.68 -8.44 15.54
CA ASP A 557 16.65 -7.24 14.69
C ASP A 557 16.43 -5.96 15.52
N GLY A 558 15.60 -6.06 16.56
CA GLY A 558 15.23 -4.91 17.39
C GLY A 558 14.12 -5.23 18.37
N MET A 559 13.47 -4.18 18.85
CA MET A 559 12.25 -4.28 19.66
C MET A 559 11.16 -3.41 19.05
N LEU A 560 9.98 -3.99 18.83
CA LEU A 560 8.78 -3.26 18.50
C LEU A 560 8.21 -2.67 19.80
N VAL A 561 8.03 -1.36 19.84
CA VAL A 561 7.44 -0.63 20.97
C VAL A 561 6.12 -0.03 20.49
N GLN A 562 5.02 -0.41 21.11
CA GLN A 562 3.67 0.01 20.72
C GLN A 562 2.92 0.55 21.94
N PRO A 563 2.36 1.76 21.90
CA PRO A 563 1.50 2.22 22.98
C PRO A 563 0.21 1.38 23.00
N VAL A 564 -0.34 1.13 24.20
CA VAL A 564 -1.61 0.39 24.31
C VAL A 564 -2.76 1.10 23.59
N VAL A 565 -2.71 2.44 23.60
CA VAL A 565 -3.60 3.31 22.82
C VAL A 565 -2.75 4.13 21.87
N GLU A 566 -2.98 3.94 20.57
CA GLU A 566 -2.39 4.73 19.50
C GLU A 566 -3.34 5.87 19.13
N TYR A 567 -2.80 7.00 18.71
CA TYR A 567 -3.61 8.07 18.14
C TYR A 567 -2.85 8.86 17.09
N ARG A 568 -3.62 9.51 16.23
CA ARG A 568 -3.16 10.61 15.41
C ARG A 568 -4.26 11.67 15.35
N ALA A 569 -3.87 12.93 15.45
CA ALA A 569 -4.77 14.06 15.52
C ALA A 569 -4.36 15.13 14.52
N TRP A 570 -5.35 15.83 13.99
CA TRP A 570 -5.21 16.85 12.98
C TRP A 570 -6.03 18.10 13.31
N GLN A 571 -5.49 19.25 12.95
CA GLN A 571 -6.26 20.48 12.77
C GLN A 571 -7.06 20.36 11.47
N LEU A 572 -8.34 20.74 11.50
CA LEU A 572 -9.22 20.64 10.36
C LEU A 572 -10.14 21.88 10.30
N GLY A 573 -9.75 22.87 9.50
CA GLY A 573 -10.34 24.21 9.55
C GLY A 573 -10.14 24.87 10.92
N ARG A 574 -11.23 25.31 11.56
CA ARG A 574 -11.22 25.79 12.96
C ARG A 574 -11.41 24.66 13.97
N GLY A 575 -11.92 23.50 13.53
CA GLY A 575 -12.11 22.31 14.35
C GLY A 575 -10.90 21.39 14.33
N LYS A 576 -11.06 20.21 14.92
CA LYS A 576 -10.03 19.18 15.04
C LYS A 576 -10.66 17.81 14.79
N VAL A 577 -9.85 16.89 14.29
CA VAL A 577 -10.20 15.48 14.15
C VAL A 577 -9.10 14.60 14.73
N ALA A 578 -9.45 13.51 15.39
CA ALA A 578 -8.51 12.50 15.83
C ALA A 578 -9.02 11.09 15.54
N VAL A 579 -8.08 10.22 15.21
CA VAL A 579 -8.29 8.78 15.12
C VAL A 579 -7.53 8.15 16.27
N VAL A 580 -8.23 7.44 17.14
CA VAL A 580 -7.67 6.78 18.33
C VAL A 580 -7.92 5.28 18.19
N LYS A 581 -6.91 4.45 18.42
CA LYS A 581 -6.99 2.99 18.29
C LYS A 581 -6.53 2.30 19.57
N SER A 582 -7.30 1.33 20.04
CA SER A 582 -6.87 0.40 21.09
C SER A 582 -6.10 -0.77 20.46
N LEU A 583 -4.98 -1.14 21.08
CA LEU A 583 -4.29 -2.42 20.85
C LEU A 583 -4.55 -3.42 22.00
N SER A 584 -5.45 -3.07 22.93
CA SER A 584 -5.78 -3.91 24.09
C SER A 584 -6.89 -4.91 23.79
N PRO A 585 -6.82 -6.14 24.36
CA PRO A 585 -7.97 -7.05 24.40
C PRO A 585 -9.07 -6.61 25.37
N LEU A 586 -8.79 -5.62 26.22
CA LEU A 586 -9.73 -5.09 27.20
C LEU A 586 -10.38 -3.80 26.68
N MET A 587 -11.58 -3.53 27.16
CA MET A 587 -12.22 -2.22 27.00
C MET A 587 -11.43 -1.19 27.83
N LEU A 588 -11.18 -0.03 27.23
CA LEU A 588 -10.37 1.03 27.85
C LEU A 588 -11.13 2.36 27.84
N PRO A 589 -10.98 3.22 28.85
CA PRO A 589 -11.50 4.57 28.78
C PRO A 589 -10.82 5.34 27.64
N LEU A 590 -11.59 6.13 26.90
CA LEU A 590 -11.13 7.03 25.87
C LEU A 590 -10.44 8.25 26.50
N GLN A 591 -9.15 8.13 26.74
CA GLN A 591 -8.36 9.18 27.40
C GLN A 591 -8.07 10.40 26.49
N TYR A 592 -8.13 10.22 25.17
CA TYR A 592 -7.88 11.28 24.21
C TYR A 592 -9.22 11.77 23.66
N ALA A 593 -9.81 12.81 24.24
CA ALA A 593 -11.01 13.48 23.73
C ALA A 593 -11.00 14.97 24.10
N TRP A 594 -11.66 15.80 23.29
CA TRP A 594 -11.80 17.23 23.58
C TRP A 594 -13.20 17.54 24.15
N PRO A 595 -13.34 18.52 25.06
CA PRO A 595 -14.64 18.95 25.54
C PRO A 595 -15.58 19.33 24.38
N GLY A 596 -16.79 18.77 24.39
CA GLY A 596 -17.81 19.03 23.36
C GLY A 596 -17.55 18.40 21.99
N ALA A 597 -16.53 17.56 21.84
CA ALA A 597 -16.31 16.80 20.61
C ALA A 597 -17.35 15.68 20.44
N GLY A 598 -17.78 15.47 19.20
CA GLY A 598 -18.51 14.26 18.81
C GLY A 598 -17.56 13.07 18.79
N VAL A 599 -17.97 11.96 19.40
CA VAL A 599 -17.20 10.72 19.47
C VAL A 599 -17.98 9.60 18.80
N MET A 600 -17.35 8.94 17.83
CA MET A 600 -17.87 7.76 17.16
C MET A 600 -16.93 6.60 17.37
N THR A 601 -17.40 5.56 18.03
CA THR A 601 -16.62 4.38 18.42
C THR A 601 -16.99 3.18 17.56
N TYR A 602 -15.99 2.35 17.26
CA TYR A 602 -16.10 1.19 16.40
C TYR A 602 -15.36 0.01 17.04
N SER A 603 -15.93 -1.20 16.94
CA SER A 603 -15.25 -2.42 17.37
C SER A 603 -14.05 -2.73 16.46
N GLY A 604 -13.17 -3.65 16.89
CA GLY A 604 -12.06 -4.12 16.06
C GLY A 604 -12.48 -4.77 14.72
N GLY A 605 -13.76 -5.14 14.59
CA GLY A 605 -14.37 -5.63 13.34
C GLY A 605 -15.10 -4.56 12.52
N GLY A 606 -15.03 -3.28 12.88
CA GLY A 606 -15.64 -2.18 12.12
C GLY A 606 -17.13 -1.97 12.35
N ARG A 607 -17.75 -2.67 13.32
CA ARG A 607 -19.13 -2.39 13.72
C ARG A 607 -19.16 -1.11 14.56
N GLN A 608 -19.95 -0.12 14.15
CA GLN A 608 -20.20 1.06 14.96
C GLN A 608 -20.88 0.63 16.26
N VAL A 609 -20.34 1.08 17.40
CA VAL A 609 -20.93 0.87 18.72
C VAL A 609 -21.56 2.18 19.20
N ARG A 610 -22.27 2.13 20.33
CA ARG A 610 -22.92 3.33 20.87
C ARG A 610 -21.86 4.38 21.19
N ALA A 611 -22.11 5.63 20.80
CA ALA A 611 -21.26 6.76 21.18
C ALA A 611 -21.08 6.77 22.69
N GLY A 612 -19.83 6.87 23.14
CA GLY A 612 -19.48 6.73 24.54
C GLY A 612 -18.05 7.11 24.83
N GLU A 613 -17.69 7.02 26.10
CA GLU A 613 -16.39 7.41 26.65
C GLU A 613 -15.37 6.26 26.63
N ASP A 614 -15.69 5.13 25.99
CA ASP A 614 -14.85 3.92 25.99
C ASP A 614 -14.41 3.50 24.58
N LEU A 615 -13.19 2.94 24.52
CA LEU A 615 -12.63 2.23 23.39
C LEU A 615 -12.89 0.73 23.53
N GLU A 616 -13.57 0.16 22.54
CA GLU A 616 -13.76 -1.29 22.41
C GLU A 616 -12.42 -2.05 22.33
N PRO A 617 -12.37 -3.32 22.75
CA PRO A 617 -11.24 -4.21 22.50
C PRO A 617 -10.79 -4.17 21.04
N TYR A 618 -9.52 -3.83 20.82
CA TYR A 618 -8.90 -3.61 19.51
C TYR A 618 -9.61 -2.62 18.56
N GLY A 619 -10.60 -1.90 19.08
CA GLY A 619 -11.43 -0.97 18.34
C GLY A 619 -10.74 0.37 18.07
N PHE A 620 -11.49 1.27 17.46
CA PHE A 620 -11.04 2.64 17.21
C PHE A 620 -12.17 3.64 17.42
N ALA A 621 -11.79 4.90 17.65
CA ALA A 621 -12.69 6.04 17.74
C ALA A 621 -12.28 7.12 16.73
N LEU A 622 -13.29 7.76 16.16
CA LEU A 622 -13.18 9.03 15.44
C LEU A 622 -13.74 10.13 16.33
N ILE A 623 -12.96 11.18 16.53
CA ILE A 623 -13.27 12.26 17.45
C ILE A 623 -13.20 13.55 16.68
N GLU A 624 -14.28 14.31 16.68
CA GLU A 624 -14.40 15.52 15.88
C GLU A 624 -14.97 16.66 16.72
N SER A 625 -14.28 17.80 16.75
CA SER A 625 -14.85 19.01 17.30
C SER A 625 -15.63 19.76 16.22
N GLY A 626 -16.71 20.45 16.60
CA GLY A 626 -17.41 21.37 15.68
C GLY A 626 -16.45 22.40 15.06
N SER A 627 -16.77 22.81 13.83
CA SER A 627 -16.02 23.81 13.04
C SER A 627 -16.42 25.24 13.37
#